data_AF-A0A0S4XQL8-F1
#
_entry.id   AF-A0A0S4XQL8-F1
#
_cell.length_a   1.000
_cell.length_b   1.000
_cell.length_c   1.000
_cell.angle_alpha   90.00
_cell.angle_beta   90.00
_cell.angle_gamma   90.00
#
_symmetry.space_group_name_H-M   'P 1'
#
loop_
_entity.id
_entity.type
_entity.pdbx_description
1 polymer ?
#
loop_
_entity_poly.entity_id
_entity_poly.type
_entity_poly.pdbx_seq_one_letter_code
_entity_poly.pdbx_strand_id
1 'polypeptide(L)'
;MKKWLIGIAIFFGVIIIVKQLNHNDYSSAQQFAKKGNYQEFYNQIKGGIDKDDDNAQDIYAKTLCEAIAQNDINSVEFLISKNDSIINYDKTGDLRPLTCLFAYSYKNIDIAMLKKILSYHPDLNYEIKQWRNLTPLQAISMNSKINNNLAVVQLLIENGADVNYYKHDESDSSVAPLLGFYTKDNFQGFKLLLKNKAILPDSKKFDLLTNIASDYSLFLMKNLGKNYKLYKMPLSQNQKLILDAKKFNDLHNKNMRYLKELDSSNLLTYNDYSKRGLYHLALVFTSLDLRDGMDLLIKNGVCSQDKKRCLNMIKKANEMGNTEIANQLEKEI
;
A
#
# COMPACT_ATOMS: atom_id res chain seq x y z
N MET A 1 32.85 59.37 -5.71
CA MET A 1 31.82 58.31 -5.73
C MET A 1 32.16 57.08 -6.60
N LYS A 2 32.77 57.20 -7.79
CA LYS A 2 33.07 56.03 -8.66
C LYS A 2 34.08 55.01 -8.11
N LYS A 3 35.10 55.42 -7.34
CA LYS A 3 36.10 54.48 -6.78
C LYS A 3 35.56 53.58 -5.65
N TRP A 4 34.53 54.04 -4.94
CA TRP A 4 33.93 53.30 -3.82
C TRP A 4 32.97 52.20 -4.31
N LEU A 5 32.25 52.45 -5.41
CA LEU A 5 31.37 51.48 -6.07
C LEU A 5 32.15 50.30 -6.69
N ILE A 6 33.36 50.53 -7.20
CA ILE A 6 34.21 49.47 -7.76
C ILE A 6 34.73 48.55 -6.64
N GLY A 7 35.10 49.10 -5.48
CA GLY A 7 35.52 48.30 -4.33
C GLY A 7 34.39 47.41 -3.77
N ILE A 8 33.16 47.94 -3.72
CA ILE A 8 31.97 47.19 -3.28
C ILE A 8 31.61 46.08 -4.28
N ALA A 9 31.68 46.36 -5.59
CA ALA A 9 31.41 45.36 -6.63
C ALA A 9 32.43 44.20 -6.64
N ILE A 10 33.71 44.49 -6.37
CA ILE A 10 34.75 43.46 -6.23
C ILE A 10 34.53 42.63 -4.96
N PHE A 11 34.16 43.26 -3.84
CA PHE A 11 33.89 42.56 -2.58
C PHE A 11 32.67 41.63 -2.68
N PHE A 12 31.57 42.08 -3.29
CA PHE A 12 30.39 41.24 -3.54
C PHE A 12 30.64 40.18 -4.62
N GLY A 13 31.43 40.48 -5.66
CA GLY A 13 31.84 39.50 -6.67
C GLY A 13 32.69 38.38 -6.07
N VAL A 14 33.62 38.69 -5.17
CA VAL A 14 34.40 37.71 -4.42
C VAL A 14 33.51 36.90 -3.47
N ILE A 15 32.54 37.51 -2.79
CA ILE A 15 31.60 36.77 -1.92
C ILE A 15 30.73 35.79 -2.73
N ILE A 16 30.23 36.18 -3.91
CA ILE A 16 29.43 35.30 -4.77
C ILE A 16 30.30 34.16 -5.33
N ILE A 17 31.54 34.43 -5.72
CA ILE A 17 32.50 33.41 -6.18
C ILE A 17 32.89 32.47 -5.02
N VAL A 18 33.12 32.97 -3.81
CA VAL A 18 33.41 32.15 -2.62
C VAL A 18 32.19 31.31 -2.21
N LYS A 19 30.96 31.82 -2.38
CA LYS A 19 29.73 31.05 -2.14
C LYS A 19 29.47 30.00 -3.22
N GLN A 20 29.91 30.22 -4.47
CA GLN A 20 29.86 29.26 -5.57
C GLN A 20 31.01 28.25 -5.57
N LEU A 21 32.14 28.53 -4.89
CA LEU A 21 33.32 27.65 -4.79
C LEU A 21 33.39 26.81 -3.51
N ASN A 22 32.41 26.92 -2.60
CA ASN A 22 32.40 26.18 -1.33
C ASN A 22 31.60 24.87 -1.38
N HIS A 23 31.48 24.23 -2.55
CA HIS A 23 31.10 22.83 -2.59
C HIS A 23 32.34 22.01 -2.25
N ASN A 24 32.36 21.40 -1.08
CA ASN A 24 33.41 20.47 -0.70
C ASN A 24 33.52 19.37 -1.78
N ASP A 25 34.70 19.21 -2.36
CA ASP A 25 34.96 18.21 -3.39
C ASP A 25 35.15 16.83 -2.74
N TYR A 26 34.11 16.01 -2.81
CA TYR A 26 34.12 14.63 -2.28
C TYR A 26 34.52 13.59 -3.35
N SER A 27 35.11 14.00 -4.49
CA SER A 27 35.49 13.08 -5.57
C SER A 27 36.44 11.97 -5.09
N SER A 28 37.40 12.30 -4.23
CA SER A 28 38.31 11.32 -3.63
C SER A 28 37.57 10.29 -2.78
N ALA A 29 36.57 10.72 -1.98
CA ALA A 29 35.74 9.81 -1.21
C ALA A 29 35.01 8.84 -2.15
N GLN A 30 34.36 9.34 -3.20
CA GLN A 30 33.67 8.50 -4.18
C GLN A 30 34.59 7.49 -4.87
N GLN A 31 35.86 7.82 -5.11
CA GLN A 31 36.84 6.87 -5.64
C GLN A 31 37.16 5.74 -4.65
N PHE A 32 37.27 6.04 -3.35
CA PHE A 32 37.46 5.00 -2.33
C PHE A 32 36.25 4.09 -2.21
N ALA A 33 35.03 4.64 -2.22
CA ALA A 33 33.79 3.87 -2.22
C ALA A 33 33.70 2.91 -3.42
N LYS A 34 34.02 3.39 -4.64
CA LYS A 34 34.05 2.54 -5.86
C LYS A 34 35.06 1.39 -5.79
N LYS A 35 36.11 1.53 -4.97
CA LYS A 35 37.11 0.49 -4.72
C LYS A 35 36.75 -0.42 -3.53
N GLY A 36 35.59 -0.23 -2.90
CA GLY A 36 35.17 -0.94 -1.70
C GLY A 36 35.93 -0.52 -0.42
N ASN A 37 36.70 0.57 -0.47
CA ASN A 37 37.44 1.05 0.70
C ASN A 37 36.57 2.01 1.52
N TYR A 38 35.60 1.45 2.24
CA TYR A 38 34.61 2.22 3.00
C TYR A 38 35.21 2.97 4.20
N GLN A 39 36.32 2.49 4.75
CA GLN A 39 37.02 3.18 5.84
C GLN A 39 37.64 4.50 5.36
N GLU A 40 38.38 4.48 4.25
CA GLU A 40 38.94 5.71 3.67
C GLU A 40 37.86 6.61 3.09
N PHE A 41 36.83 6.04 2.47
CA PHE A 41 35.63 6.79 2.08
C PHE A 41 35.06 7.60 3.25
N TYR A 42 34.81 6.95 4.39
CA TYR A 42 34.27 7.62 5.57
C TYR A 42 35.22 8.69 6.11
N ASN A 43 36.52 8.39 6.20
CA ASN A 43 37.53 9.34 6.67
C ASN A 43 37.53 10.66 5.87
N GLN A 44 37.29 10.57 4.56
CA GLN A 44 37.27 11.73 3.66
C GLN A 44 35.95 12.52 3.71
N ILE A 45 34.83 11.87 4.04
CA ILE A 45 33.50 12.50 3.98
C ILE A 45 32.94 12.91 5.35
N LYS A 46 33.46 12.35 6.45
CA LYS A 46 32.96 12.59 7.82
C LYS A 46 32.84 14.07 8.18
N GLY A 47 33.83 14.89 7.79
CA GLY A 47 33.81 16.33 8.10
C GLY A 47 32.69 17.10 7.40
N GLY A 48 32.14 16.56 6.30
CA GLY A 48 30.94 17.04 5.64
C GLY A 48 29.67 16.57 6.34
N ILE A 49 29.63 15.28 6.71
CA ILE A 49 28.52 14.69 7.48
C ILE A 49 28.32 15.43 8.80
N ASP A 50 29.40 15.67 9.55
CA ASP A 50 29.39 16.36 10.85
C ASP A 50 28.90 17.81 10.76
N LYS A 51 28.91 18.40 9.55
CA LYS A 51 28.46 19.77 9.27
C LYS A 51 27.10 19.82 8.58
N ASP A 52 26.41 18.69 8.48
CA ASP A 52 25.16 18.54 7.72
C ASP A 52 25.28 19.05 6.27
N ASP A 53 26.44 18.80 5.63
CA ASP A 53 26.64 19.10 4.22
C ASP A 53 25.78 18.15 3.38
N ASP A 54 24.74 18.72 2.77
CA ASP A 54 23.82 18.06 1.85
C ASP A 54 24.48 17.16 0.80
N ASN A 55 25.59 17.61 0.20
CA ASN A 55 26.29 16.83 -0.82
C ASN A 55 27.03 15.64 -0.20
N ALA A 56 27.59 15.83 1.00
CA ALA A 56 28.23 14.75 1.75
C ALA A 56 27.20 13.67 2.12
N GLN A 57 26.05 14.08 2.65
CA GLN A 57 24.97 13.17 3.05
C GLN A 57 24.38 12.42 1.84
N ASP A 58 24.15 13.10 0.71
CA ASP A 58 23.68 12.47 -0.53
C ASP A 58 24.67 11.43 -1.07
N ILE A 59 25.97 11.75 -1.06
CA ILE A 59 27.01 10.81 -1.49
C ILE A 59 27.05 9.61 -0.54
N TYR A 60 26.97 9.85 0.77
CA TYR A 60 26.95 8.81 1.79
C TYR A 60 25.77 7.85 1.63
N ALA A 61 24.56 8.39 1.46
CA ALA A 61 23.35 7.60 1.25
C ALA A 61 23.41 6.79 -0.06
N LYS A 62 23.91 7.38 -1.15
CA LYS A 62 24.11 6.66 -2.42
C LYS A 62 25.10 5.51 -2.27
N THR A 63 26.23 5.73 -1.61
CA THR A 63 27.22 4.68 -1.33
C THR A 63 26.64 3.56 -0.48
N LEU A 64 25.78 3.87 0.49
CA LEU A 64 25.05 2.86 1.26
C LEU A 64 24.08 2.07 0.37
N CYS A 65 23.32 2.74 -0.50
CA CYS A 65 22.43 2.08 -1.45
C CYS A 65 23.18 1.19 -2.45
N GLU A 66 24.39 1.58 -2.88
CA GLU A 66 25.26 0.74 -3.72
C GLU A 66 25.72 -0.53 -2.98
N ALA A 67 26.10 -0.42 -1.69
CA ALA A 67 26.44 -1.59 -0.87
C ALA A 67 25.23 -2.54 -0.70
N ILE A 68 24.03 -1.99 -0.52
CA ILE A 68 22.78 -2.77 -0.48
C ILE A 68 22.53 -3.48 -1.81
N ALA A 69 22.70 -2.78 -2.94
CA ALA A 69 22.52 -3.35 -4.27
C ALA A 69 23.50 -4.51 -4.55
N GLN A 70 24.71 -4.44 -3.98
CA GLN A 70 25.74 -5.48 -4.05
C GLN A 70 25.53 -6.61 -3.03
N ASN A 71 24.51 -6.49 -2.18
CA ASN A 71 24.26 -7.40 -1.05
C ASN A 71 25.43 -7.50 -0.06
N ASP A 72 26.21 -6.43 0.10
CA ASP A 72 27.37 -6.39 0.99
C ASP A 72 26.94 -5.97 2.41
N ILE A 73 26.47 -6.96 3.18
CA ILE A 73 25.99 -6.78 4.56
C ILE A 73 27.05 -6.16 5.46
N ASN A 74 28.33 -6.52 5.28
CA ASN A 74 29.42 -6.01 6.13
C ASN A 74 29.65 -4.52 5.89
N SER A 75 29.60 -4.09 4.63
CA SER A 75 29.74 -2.68 4.29
C SER A 75 28.52 -1.87 4.70
N VAL A 76 27.31 -2.44 4.60
CA VAL A 76 26.09 -1.82 5.14
C VAL A 76 26.19 -1.62 6.66
N GLU A 77 26.61 -2.66 7.39
CA GLU A 77 26.84 -2.60 8.84
C GLU A 77 27.91 -1.56 9.20
N PHE A 78 29.04 -1.57 8.48
CA PHE A 78 30.10 -0.59 8.69
C PHE A 78 29.58 0.83 8.49
N LEU A 79 28.92 1.13 7.36
CA LEU A 79 28.43 2.47 7.04
C LEU A 79 27.38 2.93 8.06
N ILE A 80 26.35 2.14 8.34
CA ILE A 80 25.32 2.56 9.32
C ILE A 80 25.95 2.74 10.72
N SER A 81 26.93 1.92 11.12
CA SER A 81 27.61 2.09 12.42
C SER A 81 28.41 3.40 12.56
N LYS A 82 28.80 4.02 11.43
CA LYS A 82 29.54 5.29 11.43
C LYS A 82 28.64 6.52 11.42
N ASN A 83 27.41 6.37 10.96
CA ASN A 83 26.38 7.41 10.98
C ASN A 83 25.01 6.73 10.98
N ASP A 84 24.43 6.53 12.16
CA ASP A 84 23.15 5.84 12.32
C ASP A 84 21.98 6.62 11.71
N SER A 85 22.04 7.96 11.75
CA SER A 85 21.01 8.86 11.18
C SER A 85 20.74 8.62 9.70
N ILE A 86 21.71 8.03 8.97
CA ILE A 86 21.56 7.67 7.56
C ILE A 86 20.41 6.70 7.31
N ILE A 87 20.02 5.91 8.32
CA ILE A 87 18.96 4.89 8.21
C ILE A 87 17.63 5.50 7.76
N ASN A 88 17.39 6.78 8.08
CA ASN A 88 16.20 7.54 7.75
C ASN A 88 16.47 8.75 6.83
N TYR A 89 17.67 8.83 6.23
CA TYR A 89 18.01 9.94 5.34
C TYR A 89 17.13 9.96 4.09
N ASP A 90 16.45 11.07 3.87
CA ASP A 90 15.35 11.13 2.90
C ASP A 90 15.17 12.49 2.23
N LYS A 91 16.25 13.05 1.72
CA LYS A 91 16.19 14.34 1.03
C LYS A 91 15.37 14.26 -0.26
N THR A 92 15.57 13.20 -1.06
CA THR A 92 14.92 13.05 -2.37
C THR A 92 13.66 12.19 -2.33
N GLY A 93 13.47 11.29 -1.36
CA GLY A 93 12.43 10.26 -1.37
C GLY A 93 12.97 8.84 -1.62
N ASP A 94 14.20 8.73 -2.14
CA ASP A 94 14.65 7.51 -2.83
C ASP A 94 15.87 6.85 -2.21
N LEU A 95 16.53 7.49 -1.24
CA LEU A 95 17.85 7.09 -0.73
C LEU A 95 17.82 6.44 0.65
N ARG A 96 16.63 6.15 1.20
CA ARG A 96 16.54 5.35 2.43
C ARG A 96 16.99 3.92 2.16
N PRO A 97 17.79 3.30 3.05
CA PRO A 97 18.25 1.91 2.90
C PRO A 97 17.16 0.90 2.54
N LEU A 98 16.01 0.97 3.24
CA LEU A 98 14.88 0.07 2.97
C LEU A 98 14.29 0.28 1.57
N THR A 99 14.16 1.54 1.14
CA THR A 99 13.72 1.90 -0.22
C THR A 99 14.70 1.38 -1.26
N CYS A 100 16.00 1.52 -1.02
CA CYS A 100 17.04 1.02 -1.92
C CYS A 100 16.98 -0.51 -2.05
N LEU A 101 16.85 -1.25 -0.94
CA LEU A 101 16.68 -2.70 -0.97
C LEU A 101 15.48 -3.10 -1.85
N PHE A 102 14.34 -2.41 -1.68
CA PHE A 102 13.14 -2.67 -2.44
C PHE A 102 13.28 -2.34 -3.94
N ALA A 103 14.01 -1.28 -4.28
CA ALA A 103 14.25 -0.86 -5.65
C ALA A 103 15.17 -1.84 -6.41
N TYR A 104 16.20 -2.38 -5.74
CA TYR A 104 17.17 -3.29 -6.36
C TYR A 104 16.71 -4.77 -6.34
N SER A 105 15.80 -5.15 -5.44
CA SER A 105 15.40 -6.54 -5.23
C SER A 105 13.94 -6.82 -5.63
N TYR A 106 13.56 -6.45 -6.86
CA TYR A 106 12.16 -6.41 -7.30
C TYR A 106 11.38 -7.75 -7.26
N LYS A 107 12.05 -8.89 -7.43
CA LYS A 107 11.41 -10.23 -7.43
C LYS A 107 11.65 -11.03 -6.16
N ASN A 108 12.75 -10.78 -5.46
CA ASN A 108 13.13 -11.53 -4.27
C ASN A 108 13.99 -10.62 -3.39
N ILE A 109 13.42 -10.16 -2.29
CA ILE A 109 14.10 -9.28 -1.34
C ILE A 109 15.09 -10.11 -0.54
N ASP A 110 16.35 -9.70 -0.44
CA ASP A 110 17.31 -10.40 0.41
C ASP A 110 16.89 -10.25 1.88
N ILE A 111 16.52 -11.38 2.51
CA ILE A 111 16.01 -11.40 3.88
C ILE A 111 17.11 -11.12 4.91
N ALA A 112 18.36 -11.50 4.64
CA ALA A 112 19.46 -11.22 5.54
C ALA A 112 19.77 -9.71 5.55
N MET A 113 19.81 -9.09 4.38
CA MET A 113 19.93 -7.65 4.23
C MET A 113 18.75 -6.90 4.86
N LEU A 114 17.51 -7.35 4.61
CA LEU A 114 16.32 -6.77 5.25
C LEU A 114 16.42 -6.81 6.77
N LYS A 115 16.76 -7.97 7.35
CA LYS A 115 16.93 -8.11 8.80
C LYS A 115 18.04 -7.19 9.33
N LYS A 116 19.16 -7.06 8.60
CA LYS A 116 20.25 -6.16 8.99
C LYS A 116 19.76 -4.70 8.99
N ILE A 117 19.10 -4.23 7.94
CA ILE A 117 18.54 -2.87 7.88
C ILE A 117 17.54 -2.65 9.03
N LEU A 118 16.61 -3.59 9.25
CA LEU A 118 15.61 -3.50 10.31
C LEU A 118 16.22 -3.49 11.73
N SER A 119 17.39 -4.11 11.93
CA SER A 119 18.08 -4.09 13.22
C SER A 119 18.57 -2.70 13.66
N TYR A 120 18.58 -1.72 12.75
CA TYR A 120 18.85 -0.31 13.04
C TYR A 120 17.59 0.54 13.22
N HIS A 121 16.42 -0.08 13.37
CA HIS A 121 15.14 0.58 13.64
C HIS A 121 14.79 1.73 12.67
N PRO A 122 14.81 1.51 11.34
CA PRO A 122 14.32 2.49 10.37
C PRO A 122 12.87 2.86 10.70
N ASP A 123 12.51 4.11 10.42
CA ASP A 123 11.11 4.48 10.28
C ASP A 123 10.51 3.69 9.10
N LEU A 124 9.38 3.02 9.35
CA LEU A 124 8.69 2.15 8.40
C LEU A 124 7.41 2.76 7.83
N ASN A 125 7.05 3.98 8.26
CA ASN A 125 5.77 4.62 7.95
C ASN A 125 5.95 5.90 7.11
N TYR A 126 7.10 6.05 6.45
CA TYR A 126 7.36 7.12 5.48
C TYR A 126 6.77 6.81 4.10
N GLU A 127 6.54 7.85 3.30
CA GLU A 127 6.01 7.73 1.94
C GLU A 127 7.15 7.55 0.91
N ILE A 128 7.10 6.48 0.13
CA ILE A 128 8.03 6.19 -0.97
C ILE A 128 7.53 6.93 -2.23
N LYS A 129 8.15 8.06 -2.58
CA LYS A 129 7.65 9.00 -3.62
C LYS A 129 7.51 8.35 -5.00
N GLN A 130 8.55 7.67 -5.45
CA GLN A 130 8.57 6.91 -6.70
C GLN A 130 7.53 5.77 -6.73
N TRP A 131 7.00 5.37 -5.58
CA TRP A 131 5.95 4.34 -5.45
C TRP A 131 4.60 4.94 -5.09
N ARG A 132 4.27 6.11 -5.66
CA ARG A 132 2.98 6.80 -5.49
C ARG A 132 2.68 7.18 -4.03
N ASN A 133 3.72 7.55 -3.29
CA ASN A 133 3.63 7.93 -1.89
C ASN A 133 3.05 6.82 -1.00
N LEU A 134 3.33 5.56 -1.32
CA LEU A 134 2.96 4.42 -0.49
C LEU A 134 4.00 4.19 0.60
N THR A 135 3.58 3.73 1.78
CA THR A 135 4.52 3.22 2.78
C THR A 135 5.20 1.94 2.31
N PRO A 136 6.34 1.56 2.90
CA PRO A 136 6.95 0.24 2.72
C PRO A 136 5.92 -0.91 2.72
N LEU A 137 5.07 -0.99 3.75
CA LEU A 137 4.08 -2.07 3.86
C LEU A 137 3.00 -1.98 2.77
N GLN A 138 2.49 -0.79 2.46
CA GLN A 138 1.52 -0.60 1.38
C GLN A 138 2.09 -1.02 0.02
N ALA A 139 3.34 -0.63 -0.27
CA ALA A 139 3.97 -0.94 -1.53
C ALA A 139 4.21 -2.44 -1.73
N ILE A 140 4.65 -3.14 -0.67
CA ILE A 140 4.75 -4.60 -0.68
C ILE A 140 3.37 -5.23 -0.85
N SER A 141 2.34 -4.70 -0.18
CA SER A 141 0.95 -5.20 -0.30
C SER A 141 0.40 -5.08 -1.74
N MET A 142 0.84 -4.07 -2.48
CA MET A 142 0.46 -3.84 -3.88
C MET A 142 1.38 -4.51 -4.91
N ASN A 143 2.46 -5.17 -4.47
CA ASN A 143 3.43 -5.79 -5.38
C ASN A 143 3.34 -7.32 -5.37
N SER A 144 2.58 -7.87 -6.32
CA SER A 144 2.41 -9.32 -6.49
C SER A 144 3.60 -10.03 -7.13
N LYS A 145 4.68 -9.32 -7.48
CA LYS A 145 5.85 -9.89 -8.16
C LYS A 145 6.99 -10.28 -7.21
N ILE A 146 6.87 -9.94 -5.93
CA ILE A 146 7.85 -10.30 -4.91
C ILE A 146 7.53 -11.73 -4.43
N ASN A 147 8.42 -12.69 -4.69
CA ASN A 147 8.20 -14.10 -4.39
C ASN A 147 8.10 -14.36 -2.88
N ASN A 148 8.93 -13.68 -2.09
CA ASN A 148 8.99 -13.80 -0.63
C ASN A 148 8.18 -12.71 0.09
N ASN A 149 7.13 -12.19 -0.57
CA ASN A 149 6.29 -11.10 -0.07
C ASN A 149 5.84 -11.31 1.38
N LEU A 150 5.36 -12.51 1.74
CA LEU A 150 4.88 -12.78 3.10
C LEU A 150 5.96 -12.65 4.18
N ALA A 151 7.18 -13.10 3.90
CA ALA A 151 8.29 -12.98 4.85
C ALA A 151 8.68 -11.52 5.06
N VAL A 152 8.69 -10.72 3.99
CA VAL A 152 8.95 -9.28 4.06
C VAL A 152 7.86 -8.57 4.86
N VAL A 153 6.59 -8.88 4.59
CA VAL A 153 5.44 -8.29 5.31
C VAL A 153 5.51 -8.61 6.79
N GLN A 154 5.79 -9.88 7.14
CA GLN A 154 5.93 -10.30 8.52
C GLN A 154 7.04 -9.51 9.22
N LEU A 155 8.22 -9.39 8.61
CA LEU A 155 9.34 -8.64 9.17
C LEU A 155 9.03 -7.14 9.34
N LEU A 156 8.35 -6.51 8.38
CA LEU A 156 7.95 -5.11 8.49
C LEU A 156 6.99 -4.90 9.68
N ILE A 157 5.99 -5.76 9.83
CA ILE A 157 5.01 -5.68 10.93
C ILE A 157 5.69 -5.92 12.28
N GLU A 158 6.54 -6.95 12.38
CA GLU A 158 7.30 -7.26 13.59
C GLU A 158 8.22 -6.10 14.03
N ASN A 159 8.61 -5.23 13.11
CA ASN A 159 9.46 -4.06 13.37
C ASN A 159 8.68 -2.72 13.40
N GLY A 160 7.35 -2.75 13.46
CA GLY A 160 6.54 -1.56 13.73
C GLY A 160 5.95 -0.84 12.51
N ALA A 161 5.90 -1.48 11.34
CA ALA A 161 5.12 -0.95 10.22
C ALA A 161 3.63 -0.90 10.58
N ASP A 162 3.00 0.24 10.33
CA ASP A 162 1.58 0.45 10.60
C ASP A 162 0.73 -0.32 9.58
N VAL A 163 0.10 -1.39 10.06
CA VAL A 163 -0.81 -2.25 9.29
C VAL A 163 -2.05 -1.52 8.77
N ASN A 164 -2.39 -0.38 9.38
CA ASN A 164 -3.57 0.42 9.09
C ASN A 164 -3.23 1.74 8.40
N TYR A 165 -1.97 1.95 8.00
CA TYR A 165 -1.57 3.22 7.39
C TYR A 165 -2.46 3.53 6.18
N TYR A 166 -3.11 4.68 6.25
CA TYR A 166 -3.96 5.21 5.21
C TYR A 166 -3.96 6.73 5.28
N LYS A 167 -3.66 7.38 4.16
CA LYS A 167 -3.76 8.83 4.04
C LYS A 167 -5.21 9.23 3.80
N HIS A 168 -5.74 10.13 4.62
CA HIS A 168 -7.09 10.69 4.47
C HIS A 168 -7.21 11.75 3.36
N ASP A 169 -6.10 12.18 2.75
CA ASP A 169 -6.12 13.16 1.67
C ASP A 169 -6.67 12.58 0.36
N GLU A 170 -7.33 13.44 -0.41
CA GLU A 170 -8.15 13.12 -1.58
C GLU A 170 -7.41 12.46 -2.76
N SER A 171 -6.11 12.22 -2.67
CA SER A 171 -5.33 11.57 -3.73
C SER A 171 -5.78 10.13 -3.96
N ASP A 172 -6.01 9.77 -5.23
CA ASP A 172 -6.41 8.42 -5.69
C ASP A 172 -5.41 7.29 -5.35
N SER A 173 -4.26 7.59 -4.75
CA SER A 173 -3.20 6.60 -4.47
C SER A 173 -3.25 5.98 -3.07
N SER A 174 -4.08 6.48 -2.15
CA SER A 174 -4.15 5.95 -0.79
C SER A 174 -4.85 4.58 -0.77
N VAL A 175 -4.10 3.51 -0.57
CA VAL A 175 -4.60 2.13 -0.49
C VAL A 175 -4.14 1.52 0.81
N ALA A 176 -5.08 1.25 1.73
CA ALA A 176 -4.75 0.55 2.97
C ALA A 176 -4.10 -0.82 2.65
N PRO A 177 -3.09 -1.28 3.41
CA PRO A 177 -2.41 -2.55 3.15
C PRO A 177 -3.37 -3.73 2.95
N LEU A 178 -4.44 -3.80 3.74
CA LEU A 178 -5.49 -4.81 3.66
C LEU A 178 -6.18 -4.83 2.29
N LEU A 179 -6.52 -3.65 1.75
CA LEU A 179 -7.08 -3.51 0.41
C LEU A 179 -6.04 -3.89 -0.67
N GLY A 180 -4.77 -3.52 -0.48
CA GLY A 180 -3.67 -3.89 -1.36
C GLY A 180 -3.63 -5.40 -1.61
N PHE A 181 -3.60 -6.21 -0.54
CA PHE A 181 -3.58 -7.67 -0.67
C PHE A 181 -4.83 -8.24 -1.33
N TYR A 182 -6.01 -7.69 -1.06
CA TYR A 182 -7.23 -8.09 -1.75
C TYR A 182 -7.13 -7.85 -3.28
N THR A 183 -6.68 -6.66 -3.69
CA THR A 183 -6.57 -6.30 -5.12
C THR A 183 -5.54 -7.14 -5.87
N LYS A 184 -4.54 -7.67 -5.17
CA LYS A 184 -3.50 -8.56 -5.71
C LYS A 184 -3.82 -10.04 -5.54
N ASP A 185 -4.99 -10.35 -5.01
CA ASP A 185 -5.43 -11.70 -4.64
C ASP A 185 -4.41 -12.48 -3.79
N ASN A 186 -3.73 -11.79 -2.88
CA ASN A 186 -2.82 -12.41 -1.93
C ASN A 186 -3.55 -12.67 -0.61
N PHE A 187 -4.28 -13.78 -0.57
CA PHE A 187 -5.10 -14.15 0.58
C PHE A 187 -4.28 -14.39 1.85
N GLN A 188 -3.06 -14.92 1.72
CA GLN A 188 -2.20 -15.16 2.89
C GLN A 188 -1.70 -13.85 3.50
N GLY A 189 -1.35 -12.85 2.67
CA GLY A 189 -1.00 -11.52 3.14
C GLY A 189 -2.18 -10.83 3.81
N PHE A 190 -3.37 -10.98 3.24
CA PHE A 190 -4.62 -10.49 3.83
C PHE A 190 -4.88 -11.10 5.22
N LYS A 191 -4.81 -12.44 5.35
CA LYS A 191 -4.92 -13.14 6.64
C LYS A 191 -3.88 -12.66 7.65
N LEU A 192 -2.63 -12.51 7.21
CA LEU A 192 -1.54 -12.05 8.06
C LEU A 192 -1.82 -10.65 8.63
N LEU A 193 -2.36 -9.73 7.82
CA LEU A 193 -2.75 -8.40 8.31
C LEU A 193 -3.88 -8.46 9.33
N LEU A 194 -4.92 -9.27 9.08
CA LEU A 194 -6.03 -9.43 10.03
C LEU A 194 -5.55 -10.00 11.37
N LYS A 195 -4.66 -10.99 11.34
CA LYS A 195 -4.01 -11.52 12.55
C LYS A 195 -3.24 -10.43 13.32
N ASN A 196 -2.72 -9.43 12.61
CA ASN A 196 -1.99 -8.30 13.18
C ASN A 196 -2.89 -7.06 13.37
N LYS A 197 -4.20 -7.25 13.59
CA LYS A 197 -5.16 -6.18 13.93
C LYS A 197 -5.36 -5.13 12.84
N ALA A 198 -5.22 -5.52 11.58
CA ALA A 198 -5.69 -4.69 10.49
C ALA A 198 -7.21 -4.49 10.59
N ILE A 199 -7.66 -3.26 10.37
CA ILE A 199 -9.08 -2.88 10.38
C ILE A 199 -9.56 -2.57 8.96
N LEU A 200 -10.86 -2.53 8.77
CA LEU A 200 -11.43 -1.93 7.56
C LEU A 200 -11.21 -0.41 7.63
N PRO A 201 -10.54 0.20 6.64
CA PRO A 201 -10.30 1.63 6.67
C PRO A 201 -11.62 2.39 6.63
N ASP A 202 -11.76 3.39 7.50
CA ASP A 202 -12.81 4.39 7.41
C ASP A 202 -12.50 5.34 6.23
N SER A 203 -12.83 4.89 5.01
CA SER A 203 -12.70 5.74 3.84
C SER A 203 -14.00 5.79 3.04
N LYS A 204 -14.44 7.01 2.72
CA LYS A 204 -15.59 7.25 1.84
C LYS A 204 -15.31 6.86 0.38
N LYS A 205 -14.03 6.68 0.01
CA LYS A 205 -13.54 6.58 -1.38
C LYS A 205 -13.11 5.16 -1.76
N PHE A 206 -12.48 4.42 -0.85
CA PHE A 206 -11.94 3.07 -1.09
C PHE A 206 -12.29 2.11 0.04
N ASP A 207 -13.56 1.72 0.09
CA ASP A 207 -14.06 0.67 0.99
C ASP A 207 -13.84 -0.72 0.37
N LEU A 208 -13.25 -1.64 1.13
CA LEU A 208 -13.00 -3.02 0.70
C LEU A 208 -14.29 -3.74 0.30
N LEU A 209 -15.38 -3.56 1.05
CA LEU A 209 -16.66 -4.21 0.76
C LEU A 209 -17.27 -3.66 -0.54
N THR A 210 -17.14 -2.35 -0.76
CA THR A 210 -17.51 -1.73 -2.04
C THR A 210 -16.64 -2.22 -3.20
N ASN A 211 -15.35 -2.49 -3.00
CA ASN A 211 -14.49 -3.10 -4.02
C ASN A 211 -14.93 -4.54 -4.35
N ILE A 212 -15.27 -5.34 -3.32
CA ILE A 212 -15.83 -6.68 -3.52
C ILE A 212 -17.13 -6.62 -4.34
N ALA A 213 -18.03 -5.69 -4.01
CA ALA A 213 -19.25 -5.45 -4.78
C ALA A 213 -18.95 -5.01 -6.23
N SER A 214 -17.91 -4.20 -6.41
CA SER A 214 -17.48 -3.69 -7.72
C SER A 214 -16.92 -4.80 -8.61
N ASP A 215 -16.28 -5.83 -8.07
CA ASP A 215 -15.78 -6.97 -8.86
C ASP A 215 -16.92 -7.67 -9.61
N TYR A 216 -18.08 -7.88 -8.96
CA TYR A 216 -19.26 -8.45 -9.63
C TYR A 216 -19.80 -7.52 -10.71
N SER A 217 -19.86 -6.21 -10.42
CA SER A 217 -20.33 -5.21 -11.39
C SER A 217 -19.44 -5.17 -12.63
N LEU A 218 -18.11 -5.16 -12.45
CA LEU A 218 -17.11 -5.18 -13.52
C LEU A 218 -17.17 -6.47 -14.33
N PHE A 219 -17.36 -7.61 -13.67
CA PHE A 219 -17.54 -8.89 -14.34
C PHE A 219 -18.76 -8.85 -15.27
N LEU A 220 -19.90 -8.36 -14.80
CA LEU A 220 -21.11 -8.26 -15.62
C LEU A 220 -20.92 -7.26 -16.76
N MET A 221 -20.35 -6.08 -16.52
CA MET A 221 -20.06 -5.11 -17.58
C MET A 221 -19.14 -5.67 -18.67
N LYS A 222 -18.17 -6.50 -18.30
CA LYS A 222 -17.25 -7.15 -19.24
C LYS A 222 -17.95 -8.19 -20.12
N ASN A 223 -18.95 -8.90 -19.59
CA ASN A 223 -19.62 -10.00 -20.30
C ASN A 223 -20.96 -9.59 -20.95
N LEU A 224 -21.62 -8.53 -20.45
CA LEU A 224 -22.93 -8.04 -20.90
C LEU A 224 -22.86 -6.67 -21.59
N GLY A 225 -21.70 -6.01 -21.56
CA GLY A 225 -21.47 -4.70 -22.15
C GLY A 225 -21.40 -3.58 -21.11
N LYS A 226 -20.63 -2.53 -21.43
CA LYS A 226 -20.32 -1.39 -20.54
C LYS A 226 -21.55 -0.63 -20.03
N ASN A 227 -22.68 -0.74 -20.74
CA ASN A 227 -23.94 -0.09 -20.39
C ASN A 227 -24.81 -0.91 -19.44
N TYR A 228 -24.41 -2.15 -19.10
CA TYR A 228 -25.12 -2.95 -18.12
C TYR A 228 -25.09 -2.25 -16.76
N LYS A 229 -26.27 -1.94 -16.22
CA LYS A 229 -26.44 -1.28 -14.94
C LYS A 229 -26.98 -2.29 -13.95
N LEU A 230 -26.08 -2.83 -13.13
CA LEU A 230 -26.45 -3.66 -11.98
C LEU A 230 -27.50 -2.91 -11.14
N TYR A 231 -28.44 -3.65 -10.56
CA TYR A 231 -29.60 -3.13 -9.83
C TYR A 231 -30.60 -2.32 -10.66
N LYS A 232 -30.53 -2.24 -12.00
CA LYS A 232 -31.56 -1.51 -12.76
C LYS A 232 -32.45 -2.40 -13.61
N MET A 233 -31.95 -3.57 -14.02
CA MET A 233 -32.66 -4.46 -14.92
C MET A 233 -32.39 -5.92 -14.52
N PRO A 234 -33.41 -6.80 -14.50
CA PRO A 234 -33.19 -8.22 -14.27
C PRO A 234 -32.34 -8.82 -15.40
N LEU A 235 -31.59 -9.86 -15.08
CA LEU A 235 -30.92 -10.66 -16.09
C LEU A 235 -31.97 -11.49 -16.84
N SER A 236 -31.90 -11.47 -18.18
CA SER A 236 -32.68 -12.41 -18.99
C SER A 236 -32.23 -13.85 -18.73
N GLN A 237 -33.06 -14.83 -19.06
CA GLN A 237 -32.74 -16.25 -18.82
C GLN A 237 -31.40 -16.67 -19.45
N ASN A 238 -31.10 -16.19 -20.66
CA ASN A 238 -29.81 -16.44 -21.32
C ASN A 238 -28.64 -15.72 -20.63
N GLN A 239 -28.87 -14.53 -20.06
CA GLN A 239 -27.83 -13.81 -19.33
C GLN A 239 -27.53 -14.44 -17.97
N LYS A 240 -28.52 -15.10 -17.33
CA LYS A 240 -28.30 -15.82 -16.06
C LYS A 240 -27.26 -16.94 -16.19
N LEU A 241 -27.10 -17.55 -17.37
CA LEU A 241 -26.07 -18.56 -17.65
C LEU A 241 -24.63 -18.05 -17.40
N ILE A 242 -24.41 -16.72 -17.40
CA ILE A 242 -23.11 -16.13 -17.06
C ILE A 242 -22.77 -16.33 -15.58
N LEU A 243 -23.77 -16.41 -14.71
CA LEU A 243 -23.58 -16.68 -13.28
C LEU A 243 -23.17 -18.13 -13.03
N ASP A 244 -23.56 -19.06 -13.91
CA ASP A 244 -23.15 -20.48 -13.84
C ASP A 244 -21.76 -20.72 -14.46
N ALA A 245 -21.21 -19.73 -15.16
CA ALA A 245 -19.92 -19.87 -15.81
C ALA A 245 -18.79 -20.04 -14.79
N LYS A 246 -17.84 -20.94 -15.09
CA LYS A 246 -16.65 -21.19 -14.26
C LYS A 246 -15.97 -19.89 -13.78
N LYS A 247 -15.82 -18.91 -14.67
CA LYS A 247 -15.17 -17.63 -14.35
C LYS A 247 -15.93 -16.80 -13.30
N PHE A 248 -17.26 -16.87 -13.29
CA PHE A 248 -18.06 -16.22 -12.26
C PHE A 248 -17.93 -16.96 -10.93
N ASN A 249 -18.00 -18.30 -10.96
CA ASN A 249 -17.80 -19.12 -9.77
C ASN A 249 -16.42 -18.91 -9.15
N ASP A 250 -15.35 -18.84 -9.96
CA ASP A 250 -13.99 -18.54 -9.48
C ASP A 250 -13.94 -17.15 -8.79
N LEU A 251 -14.57 -16.12 -9.39
CA LEU A 251 -14.68 -14.79 -8.80
C LEU A 251 -15.47 -14.79 -7.50
N HIS A 252 -16.63 -15.43 -7.49
CA HIS A 252 -17.52 -15.49 -6.34
C HIS A 252 -16.84 -16.23 -5.18
N ASN A 253 -16.19 -17.37 -5.45
CA ASN A 253 -15.43 -18.13 -4.46
C ASN A 253 -14.25 -17.33 -3.88
N LYS A 254 -13.51 -16.61 -4.74
CA LYS A 254 -12.45 -15.68 -4.30
C LYS A 254 -13.05 -14.68 -3.31
N ASN A 255 -14.09 -13.95 -3.69
CA ASN A 255 -14.70 -12.91 -2.88
C ASN A 255 -15.26 -13.45 -1.56
N MET A 256 -15.98 -14.56 -1.61
CA MET A 256 -16.52 -15.23 -0.42
C MET A 256 -15.43 -15.70 0.55
N ARG A 257 -14.25 -16.11 0.05
CA ARG A 257 -13.12 -16.45 0.91
C ARG A 257 -12.62 -15.25 1.72
N TYR A 258 -12.51 -14.06 1.12
CA TYR A 258 -12.14 -12.84 1.85
C TYR A 258 -13.23 -12.39 2.84
N LEU A 259 -14.50 -12.45 2.43
CA LEU A 259 -15.62 -12.12 3.31
C LEU A 259 -15.67 -13.03 4.53
N LYS A 260 -15.53 -14.35 4.37
CA LYS A 260 -15.49 -15.30 5.49
C LYS A 260 -14.33 -15.04 6.45
N GLU A 261 -13.18 -14.60 5.94
CA GLU A 261 -12.05 -14.22 6.81
C GLU A 261 -12.34 -12.93 7.60
N LEU A 262 -13.00 -11.95 6.97
CA LEU A 262 -13.47 -10.74 7.67
C LEU A 262 -14.52 -11.07 8.73
N ASP A 263 -15.46 -11.99 8.46
CA ASP A 263 -16.44 -12.50 9.45
C ASP A 263 -15.72 -13.12 10.64
N SER A 264 -14.76 -14.01 10.36
CA SER A 264 -13.97 -14.69 11.39
C SER A 264 -13.12 -13.73 12.23
N SER A 265 -12.83 -12.54 11.70
CA SER A 265 -12.08 -11.47 12.38
C SER A 265 -12.99 -10.42 13.02
N ASN A 266 -14.31 -10.64 13.04
CA ASN A 266 -15.33 -9.70 13.53
C ASN A 266 -15.31 -8.32 12.84
N LEU A 267 -14.91 -8.27 11.56
CA LEU A 267 -14.86 -7.03 10.77
C LEU A 267 -16.04 -6.86 9.80
N LEU A 268 -16.87 -7.89 9.63
CA LEU A 268 -18.11 -7.80 8.85
C LEU A 268 -19.31 -7.23 9.63
N THR A 269 -19.08 -6.59 10.77
CA THR A 269 -20.15 -6.04 11.61
C THR A 269 -20.82 -4.81 10.98
N TYR A 270 -22.13 -4.67 11.21
CA TYR A 270 -22.93 -3.52 10.77
C TYR A 270 -22.67 -2.25 11.60
N ASN A 271 -21.54 -1.58 11.35
CA ASN A 271 -21.22 -0.26 11.90
C ASN A 271 -21.40 0.86 10.86
N ASP A 272 -21.30 2.14 11.23
CA ASP A 272 -21.57 3.27 10.31
C ASP A 272 -20.75 3.27 9.01
N TYR A 273 -19.53 2.72 9.06
CA TYR A 273 -18.61 2.69 7.92
C TYR A 273 -18.90 1.49 7.02
N SER A 274 -18.97 0.30 7.60
CA SER A 274 -19.35 -0.94 6.91
C SER A 274 -20.78 -0.87 6.38
N LYS A 275 -21.68 -0.09 7.00
CA LYS A 275 -23.09 0.08 6.58
C LYS A 275 -23.23 0.35 5.09
N ARG A 276 -22.39 1.23 4.53
CA ARG A 276 -22.45 1.55 3.09
C ARG A 276 -21.97 0.38 2.25
N GLY A 277 -20.81 -0.18 2.57
CA GLY A 277 -20.23 -1.32 1.87
C GLY A 277 -21.08 -2.57 1.91
N LEU A 278 -21.51 -2.96 3.11
CA LEU A 278 -22.43 -4.07 3.37
C LEU A 278 -23.73 -3.91 2.59
N TYR A 279 -24.31 -2.70 2.57
CA TYR A 279 -25.53 -2.46 1.81
C TYR A 279 -25.31 -2.59 0.29
N HIS A 280 -24.23 -2.04 -0.25
CA HIS A 280 -23.90 -2.23 -1.66
C HIS A 280 -23.69 -3.71 -2.00
N LEU A 281 -22.95 -4.44 -1.17
CA LEU A 281 -22.71 -5.86 -1.35
C LEU A 281 -24.00 -6.68 -1.23
N ALA A 282 -24.87 -6.35 -0.28
CA ALA A 282 -26.17 -6.99 -0.13
C ALA A 282 -27.07 -6.73 -1.35
N LEU A 283 -27.05 -5.52 -1.93
CA LEU A 283 -27.74 -5.27 -3.19
C LEU A 283 -27.19 -6.12 -4.35
N VAL A 284 -25.87 -6.38 -4.40
CA VAL A 284 -25.27 -7.29 -5.41
C VAL A 284 -25.86 -8.67 -5.25
N PHE A 285 -25.75 -9.22 -4.03
CA PHE A 285 -26.20 -10.57 -3.73
C PHE A 285 -27.70 -10.72 -3.98
N THR A 286 -28.49 -9.71 -3.61
CA THR A 286 -29.92 -9.64 -3.93
C THR A 286 -30.19 -9.69 -5.43
N SER A 287 -29.45 -8.91 -6.21
CA SER A 287 -29.74 -8.76 -7.65
C SER A 287 -29.24 -9.92 -8.50
N LEU A 288 -28.24 -10.64 -8.01
CA LEU A 288 -27.64 -11.79 -8.67
C LEU A 288 -28.07 -13.13 -8.06
N ASP A 289 -28.97 -13.10 -7.07
CA ASP A 289 -29.48 -14.28 -6.36
C ASP A 289 -28.39 -15.11 -5.68
N LEU A 290 -27.37 -14.44 -5.13
CA LEU A 290 -26.23 -15.05 -4.44
C LEU A 290 -26.55 -15.28 -2.96
N ARG A 291 -27.26 -16.38 -2.68
CA ARG A 291 -27.86 -16.66 -1.37
C ARG A 291 -26.85 -16.92 -0.25
N ASP A 292 -25.76 -17.62 -0.52
CA ASP A 292 -24.71 -17.91 0.47
C ASP A 292 -23.98 -16.64 0.93
N GLY A 293 -23.76 -15.71 0.00
CA GLY A 293 -23.31 -14.35 0.29
C GLY A 293 -24.32 -13.61 1.17
N MET A 294 -25.61 -13.69 0.83
CA MET A 294 -26.66 -13.03 1.59
C MET A 294 -26.81 -13.59 3.01
N ASP A 295 -26.75 -14.91 3.18
CA ASP A 295 -26.78 -15.57 4.50
C ASP A 295 -25.68 -15.02 5.42
N LEU A 296 -24.47 -14.85 4.89
CA LEU A 296 -23.35 -14.27 5.62
C LEU A 296 -23.64 -12.84 6.08
N LEU A 297 -24.27 -12.02 5.23
CA LEU A 297 -24.58 -10.62 5.56
C LEU A 297 -25.76 -10.49 6.53
N ILE A 298 -26.78 -11.34 6.40
CA ILE A 298 -27.92 -11.41 7.31
C ILE A 298 -27.43 -11.75 8.72
N LYS A 299 -26.61 -12.80 8.85
CA LYS A 299 -25.96 -13.18 10.11
C LYS A 299 -25.21 -12.01 10.76
N ASN A 300 -24.66 -11.10 9.95
CA ASN A 300 -23.91 -9.93 10.38
C ASN A 300 -24.77 -8.65 10.55
N GLY A 301 -26.09 -8.78 10.54
CA GLY A 301 -27.02 -7.73 10.97
C GLY A 301 -27.48 -6.76 9.89
N VAL A 302 -27.27 -7.07 8.60
CA VAL A 302 -27.70 -6.20 7.49
C VAL A 302 -29.20 -5.85 7.54
N CYS A 303 -30.04 -6.76 8.03
CA CYS A 303 -31.49 -6.54 8.18
C CYS A 303 -31.92 -6.12 9.58
N SER A 304 -31.40 -6.79 10.62
CA SER A 304 -31.79 -6.52 12.01
C SER A 304 -31.44 -5.11 12.49
N GLN A 305 -30.40 -4.49 11.91
CA GLN A 305 -29.92 -3.16 12.29
C GLN A 305 -30.46 -2.01 11.42
N ASP A 306 -31.06 -2.31 10.26
CA ASP A 306 -31.66 -1.30 9.36
C ASP A 306 -32.83 -1.90 8.56
N LYS A 307 -33.99 -1.97 9.20
CA LYS A 307 -35.23 -2.49 8.59
C LYS A 307 -35.59 -1.77 7.29
N LYS A 308 -35.32 -0.47 7.17
CA LYS A 308 -35.64 0.32 5.97
C LYS A 308 -34.81 -0.15 4.77
N ARG A 309 -33.51 -0.36 4.96
CA ARG A 309 -32.66 -0.94 3.90
C ARG A 309 -33.05 -2.37 3.60
N CYS A 310 -33.40 -3.18 4.61
CA CYS A 310 -33.87 -4.54 4.38
C CYS A 310 -35.13 -4.58 3.49
N LEU A 311 -36.14 -3.76 3.79
CA LEU A 311 -37.34 -3.62 2.94
C LEU A 311 -37.00 -3.19 1.51
N ASN A 312 -36.01 -2.31 1.33
CA ASN A 312 -35.55 -1.92 0.00
C ASN A 312 -34.91 -3.11 -0.74
N MET A 313 -34.13 -3.94 -0.06
CA MET A 313 -33.57 -5.16 -0.66
C MET A 313 -34.66 -6.17 -1.03
N ILE A 314 -35.69 -6.37 -0.20
CA ILE A 314 -36.84 -7.24 -0.53
C ILE A 314 -37.54 -6.72 -1.80
N LYS A 315 -37.87 -5.42 -1.82
CA LYS A 315 -38.45 -4.79 -3.01
C LYS A 315 -37.55 -5.03 -4.22
N LYS A 316 -36.23 -4.90 -4.04
CA LYS A 316 -35.27 -5.07 -5.11
C LYS A 316 -35.18 -6.49 -5.63
N ALA A 317 -35.20 -7.48 -4.74
CA ALA A 317 -35.25 -8.90 -5.07
C ALA A 317 -36.46 -9.21 -5.96
N ASN A 318 -37.64 -8.70 -5.56
CA ASN A 318 -38.89 -8.85 -6.30
C ASN A 318 -38.84 -8.18 -7.68
N GLU A 319 -38.31 -6.96 -7.79
CA GLU A 319 -38.08 -6.28 -9.08
C GLU A 319 -37.14 -7.07 -10.01
N MET A 320 -36.20 -7.84 -9.44
CA MET A 320 -35.25 -8.66 -10.19
C MET A 320 -35.78 -10.07 -10.51
N GLY A 321 -36.96 -10.44 -9.98
CA GLY A 321 -37.51 -11.78 -10.10
C GLY A 321 -36.75 -12.83 -9.28
N ASN A 322 -36.02 -12.41 -8.24
CA ASN A 322 -35.27 -13.30 -7.35
C ASN A 322 -36.12 -13.56 -6.10
N THR A 323 -37.12 -14.42 -6.23
CA THR A 323 -38.12 -14.68 -5.18
C THR A 323 -37.56 -15.42 -3.97
N GLU A 324 -36.57 -16.28 -4.17
CA GLU A 324 -35.96 -17.05 -3.08
C GLU A 324 -35.24 -16.14 -2.08
N ILE A 325 -34.41 -15.21 -2.57
CA ILE A 325 -33.73 -14.25 -1.70
C ILE A 325 -34.69 -13.20 -1.11
N ALA A 326 -35.79 -12.86 -1.80
CA ALA A 326 -36.86 -12.03 -1.23
C ALA A 326 -37.48 -12.70 0.00
N ASN A 327 -37.90 -13.95 -0.15
CA ASN A 327 -38.49 -14.76 0.93
C ASN A 327 -37.50 -14.99 2.08
N GLN A 328 -36.19 -15.09 1.78
CA GLN A 328 -35.13 -15.18 2.79
C GLN A 328 -35.07 -13.89 3.62
N LEU A 329 -35.03 -12.72 2.97
CA LEU A 329 -34.96 -11.43 3.63
C LEU A 329 -36.24 -11.08 4.42
N GLU A 330 -37.41 -11.50 3.95
CA GLU A 330 -38.69 -11.28 4.66
C GLU A 330 -38.74 -11.95 6.04
N LYS A 331 -38.00 -13.05 6.23
CA LYS A 331 -37.92 -13.74 7.53
C LYS A 331 -37.14 -12.95 8.59
N GLU A 332 -36.37 -11.94 8.18
CA GLU A 332 -35.50 -11.15 9.06
C GLU A 332 -36.17 -9.86 9.59
N ILE A 333 -37.40 -9.56 9.18
CA ILE A 333 -38.13 -8.32 9.51
C ILE A 333 -39.23 -8.57 10.54
#